data_AF-A0A962UYQ0-F1
#
_entry.id   AF-A0A962UYQ0-F1
#
_cell.length_a   1.000
_cell.length_b   1.000
_cell.length_c   1.000
_cell.angle_alpha   90.00
_cell.angle_beta   90.00
_cell.angle_gamma   90.00
#
_symmetry.space_group_name_H-M   'P 1'
#
loop_
_entity.id
_entity.type
_entity.pdbx_description
1 polymer ?
#
loop_
_entity_poly.entity_id
_entity_poly.type
_entity_poly.pdbx_seq_one_letter_code
_entity_poly.pdbx_strand_id
1 'polypeptide(L)' 'PRARKLSYKEQRELEQLPARIEQLENELADVQNETVAADFYQRDAATIKNTLSQLEALQQKLEQAYARWEELEGSG' A
#
# COMPACT_ATOMS: atom_id res chain seq x y z
N PRO A 1 8.72 -17.55 -22.50
CA PRO A 1 8.49 -16.09 -22.63
C PRO A 1 9.80 -15.32 -22.38
N ARG A 2 10.26 -14.48 -23.33
CA ARG A 2 11.47 -13.67 -23.12
C ARG A 2 11.12 -12.49 -22.22
N ALA A 3 11.89 -12.26 -21.15
CA ALA A 3 11.80 -11.08 -20.31
C ALA A 3 11.86 -9.82 -21.19
N ARG A 4 10.86 -8.95 -21.03
CA ARG A 4 10.75 -7.75 -21.85
C ARG A 4 11.50 -6.65 -21.12
N LYS A 5 12.63 -6.23 -21.71
CA LYS A 5 13.51 -5.20 -21.15
C LYS A 5 12.69 -3.97 -20.73
N LEU A 6 12.80 -3.59 -19.45
CA LEU A 6 12.11 -2.43 -18.88
C LEU A 6 12.44 -1.14 -19.65
N SER A 7 11.44 -0.29 -19.84
CA SER A 7 11.65 1.09 -20.30
C SER A 7 12.27 1.96 -19.20
N TYR A 8 12.82 3.12 -19.57
CA TYR A 8 13.37 4.08 -18.60
C TYR A 8 12.35 4.53 -17.54
N LYS A 9 11.07 4.64 -17.93
CA LYS A 9 9.99 5.01 -16.99
C LYS A 9 9.74 3.90 -15.97
N GLU A 10 9.72 2.64 -16.44
CA GLU A 10 9.51 1.47 -15.58
C GLU A 10 10.71 1.21 -14.66
N GLN A 11 11.94 1.45 -15.11
CA GLN A 11 13.13 1.38 -14.25
C GLN A 11 13.04 2.40 -13.10
N ARG A 12 12.68 3.65 -13.42
CA ARG A 12 12.50 4.69 -12.40
C ARG A 12 11.35 4.36 -11.44
N GLU A 13 10.27 3.77 -11.95
CA GLU A 13 9.17 3.31 -11.12
C GLU A 13 9.62 2.20 -10.16
N LEU A 14 10.35 1.20 -10.67
CA LEU A 14 10.93 0.12 -9.88
C LEU A 14 11.84 0.64 -8.75
N GLU A 15 12.68 1.65 -9.05
CA GLU A 15 13.54 2.29 -8.04
C GLU A 15 12.74 3.03 -6.94
N GLN A 16 11.53 3.51 -7.25
CA GLN A 16 10.69 4.29 -6.33
C GLN A 16 9.72 3.42 -5.52
N LEU A 17 9.36 2.24 -6.04
CA LEU A 17 8.39 1.34 -5.42
C LEU A 17 8.77 0.91 -3.99
N PRO A 18 10.03 0.55 -3.66
CA PRO A 18 10.39 0.17 -2.30
C PRO A 18 10.08 1.26 -1.26
N ALA A 19 10.45 2.51 -1.55
CA ALA A 19 10.15 3.63 -0.66
C ALA A 19 8.64 3.90 -0.56
N ARG A 20 7.90 3.70 -1.67
CA ARG A 20 6.44 3.85 -1.67
C ARG A 20 5.74 2.75 -0.86
N ILE A 21 6.24 1.52 -0.95
CA ILE A 21 5.76 0.36 -0.17
C ILE A 21 6.00 0.62 1.31
N GLU A 22 7.22 1.00 1.72
CA GLU A 22 7.54 1.33 3.12
C GLU A 22 6.63 2.44 3.66
N GLN A 23 6.36 3.48 2.87
CA GLN A 23 5.41 4.53 3.26
C GLN A 23 3.99 3.97 3.47
N LEU A 24 3.50 3.14 2.55
CA LEU A 24 2.17 2.53 2.65
C LEU A 24 2.06 1.57 3.85
N GLU A 25 3.13 0.84 4.18
CA GLU A 25 3.19 -0.03 5.36
C GLU A 25 3.10 0.78 6.66
N ASN A 26 3.84 1.89 6.75
CA ASN A 26 3.77 2.78 7.90
C ASN A 26 2.37 3.42 8.05
N GLU A 27 1.81 3.95 6.95
CA GLU A 27 0.45 4.49 6.94
C GLU A 27 -0.59 3.43 7.35
N LEU A 28 -0.44 2.20 6.86
CA LEU A 28 -1.31 1.08 7.22
C LEU A 28 -1.20 0.73 8.71
N ALA A 29 0.02 0.65 9.23
CA ALA A 29 0.28 0.35 10.64
C ALA A 29 -0.33 1.43 11.56
N ASP A 30 -0.18 2.71 11.20
CA ASP A 30 -0.75 3.82 11.98
C ASP A 30 -2.29 3.74 12.04
N VAL A 31 -2.95 3.56 10.89
CA VAL A 31 -4.41 3.42 10.84
C VAL A 31 -4.87 2.15 11.54
N GLN A 32 -4.13 1.05 11.41
CA GLN A 32 -4.47 -0.20 12.10
C GLN A 32 -4.34 -0.05 13.62
N ASN A 33 -3.32 0.64 14.10
CA ASN A 33 -3.15 0.96 15.52
C ASN A 33 -4.30 1.82 16.06
N GLU A 34 -4.84 2.73 15.24
CA GLU A 34 -6.04 3.48 15.60
C GLU A 34 -7.25 2.55 15.78
N THR A 35 -7.44 1.55 14.90
CA THR A 35 -8.60 0.64 14.98
C THR A 35 -8.59 -0.31 16.18
N VAL A 36 -7.41 -0.61 16.75
CA VAL A 36 -7.28 -1.48 17.93
C VAL A 36 -7.36 -0.71 19.25
N ALA A 37 -7.45 0.62 19.20
CA ALA A 37 -7.64 1.44 20.39
C ALA A 37 -9.00 1.16 21.04
N ALA A 38 -9.03 1.05 22.37
CA ALA A 38 -10.23 0.65 23.12
C ALA A 38 -11.42 1.62 22.97
N ASP A 39 -11.15 2.88 22.62
CA ASP A 39 -12.13 3.93 22.36
C ASP A 39 -12.59 3.98 20.90
N PHE A 40 -11.91 3.31 19.97
CA PHE A 40 -12.18 3.46 18.54
C PHE A 40 -13.64 3.13 18.17
N TYR A 41 -14.14 1.98 18.62
CA TYR A 41 -15.53 1.57 18.39
C TYR A 41 -16.57 2.32 19.23
N GLN A 42 -16.13 3.26 20.08
CA GLN A 42 -17.00 4.17 20.83
C GLN A 42 -17.20 5.52 20.11
N ARG A 43 -16.44 5.77 19.03
CA ARG A 43 -16.56 6.97 18.20
C ARG A 43 -17.84 6.94 17.37
N ASP A 44 -18.14 8.05 16.71
CA ASP A 44 -19.31 8.13 15.84
C ASP A 44 -19.17 7.21 14.61
N ALA A 45 -20.31 6.77 14.07
CA ALA A 45 -20.35 5.83 12.97
C ALA A 45 -19.65 6.36 11.69
N ALA A 46 -19.63 7.68 11.47
CA ALA A 46 -18.98 8.25 10.30
C ALA A 46 -17.45 8.14 10.43
N THR A 47 -16.91 8.46 11.61
CA THR A 47 -15.49 8.26 11.93
C THR A 47 -15.07 6.81 11.80
N ILE A 48 -15.79 5.87 12.43
CA ILE A 48 -15.48 4.44 12.36
C ILE A 48 -15.47 3.96 10.90
N LYS A 49 -16.51 4.31 10.14
CA LYS A 49 -16.62 3.91 8.72
C LYS A 49 -15.47 4.49 7.91
N ASN A 50 -15.12 5.76 8.10
CA ASN A 50 -14.06 6.41 7.34
C ASN A 50 -12.70 5.76 7.62
N THR A 51 -12.35 5.53 8.88
CA THR A 51 -11.07 4.88 9.25
C THR A 51 -11.00 3.45 8.71
N LEU A 52 -12.08 2.67 8.78
CA LEU A 52 -12.11 1.32 8.22
C LEU A 52 -12.00 1.33 6.67
N SER A 53 -12.65 2.28 6.00
CA SER A 53 -12.47 2.46 4.54
C SER A 53 -11.06 2.88 4.17
N GLN A 54 -10.41 3.73 4.99
CA GLN A 54 -9.02 4.09 4.79
C GLN A 54 -8.09 2.90 4.98
N LEU A 55 -8.33 2.07 6.00
CA LEU A 55 -7.58 0.84 6.25
C LEU A 55 -7.64 -0.10 5.04
N GLU A 56 -8.84 -0.38 4.53
CA GLU A 56 -9.03 -1.24 3.35
C GLU A 56 -8.35 -0.66 2.10
N ALA A 57 -8.48 0.65 1.88
CA ALA A 57 -7.83 1.31 0.74
C ALA A 57 -6.30 1.27 0.81
N LEU A 58 -5.71 1.37 2.02
CA LEU A 58 -4.27 1.24 2.20
C LEU A 58 -3.78 -0.18 1.96
N GLN A 59 -4.51 -1.19 2.45
CA GLN A 59 -4.21 -2.60 2.19
C GLN A 59 -4.22 -2.91 0.68
N GLN A 60 -5.25 -2.45 -0.04
CA GLN A 60 -5.33 -2.65 -1.50
C GLN A 60 -4.21 -1.94 -2.25
N LYS A 61 -3.85 -0.71 -1.86
CA LYS A 61 -2.73 0.02 -2.48
C LYS A 61 -1.40 -0.67 -2.24
N LEU A 62 -1.19 -1.20 -1.03
CA LEU A 62 0.02 -1.91 -0.68
C LEU A 62 0.16 -3.20 -1.51
N GLU A 63 -0.91 -3.99 -1.60
CA GLU A 63 -0.95 -5.19 -2.44
C GLU A 63 -0.65 -4.87 -3.91
N GLN A 64 -1.26 -3.82 -4.46
CA GLN A 64 -1.01 -3.37 -5.84
C GLN A 64 0.44 -2.91 -6.05
N ALA A 65 1.03 -2.21 -5.07
CA ALA A 65 2.41 -1.76 -5.14
C ALA A 65 3.39 -2.95 -5.14
N TYR A 66 3.14 -3.95 -4.29
CA TYR A 66 3.92 -5.20 -4.28
C TYR A 66 3.78 -5.97 -5.59
N ALA A 67 2.55 -6.16 -6.09
CA ALA A 67 2.32 -6.86 -7.36
C ALA A 67 3.02 -6.14 -8.53
N ARG A 68 2.99 -4.80 -8.54
CA ARG A 68 3.71 -4.00 -9.55
C ARG A 68 5.22 -4.13 -9.42
N TRP A 69 5.74 -4.15 -8.20
CA TRP A 69 7.17 -4.34 -7.95
C TRP A 69 7.64 -5.71 -8.45
N GLU A 70 6.92 -6.78 -8.15
CA GLU A 70 7.21 -8.13 -8.64
C GLU A 70 7.13 -8.25 -10.16
N GLU A 71 6.13 -7.61 -10.80
CA GLU A 71 6.00 -7.57 -12.25
C GLU A 71 7.21 -6.91 -12.92
N LEU A 72 7.69 -5.80 -12.35
CA LEU A 72 8.83 -5.04 -12.86
C LEU A 72 10.16 -5.77 -12.62
N GLU A 73 10.39 -6.30 -11.41
CA GLU A 73 11.57 -7.13 -11.10
C GLU A 73 11.65 -8.37 -12.01
N GLY A 74 10.52 -9.06 -12.24
CA GLY A 74 10.47 -10.23 -13.11
C GLY A 74 10.64 -9.92 -14.60
N SER A 75 10.55 -8.65 -14.99
CA SER A 75 10.72 -8.15 -16.37
C SER A 75 12.11 -7.54 -16.63
N GLY A 76 12.89 -7.25 -15.57
CA GLY A 76 14.28 -6.77 -15.63
C GLY A 76 15.27 -7.84 -16.08
#